data_AF-Q8I902-F1
#
_entry.id   AF-Q8I902-F1
#
_cell.length_a   1.000
_cell.length_b   1.000
_cell.length_c   1.000
_cell.angle_alpha   90.00
_cell.angle_beta   90.00
_cell.angle_gamma   90.00
#
_symmetry.space_group_name_H-M   'P 1'
#
loop_
_entity.id
_entity.type
_entity.pdbx_description
1 polymer ?
#
loop_
_entity_poly.entity_id
_entity_poly.type
_entity_poly.pdbx_seq_one_letter_code
_entity_poly.pdbx_strand_id
1 'polypeptide(L)' 'MVQNIITTRFANRIFSAVWNSSNIACVQITFKETIGTEGRGGYFDSI' A
#
# COMPACT_ATOMS: atom_id res chain seq x y z
N MET A 1 0.01 3.13 8.35
CA MET A 1 0.37 4.56 8.18
C MET A 1 0.21 4.95 6.71
N VAL A 2 -0.96 5.46 6.32
CA VAL A 2 -1.25 5.83 4.92
C VAL A 2 -0.96 7.32 4.68
N GLN A 3 -1.35 8.19 5.61
CA GLN A 3 -1.22 9.64 5.47
C GLN A 3 0.24 10.10 5.30
N ASN A 4 1.20 9.39 5.91
CA ASN A 4 2.61 9.76 5.85
C ASN A 4 3.23 9.59 4.46
N ILE A 5 2.62 8.81 3.56
CA ILE A 5 3.19 8.52 2.24
C ILE A 5 3.46 9.81 1.45
N ILE A 6 2.55 10.78 1.51
CA ILE A 6 2.69 12.06 0.82
C ILE A 6 3.87 12.86 1.39
N THR A 7 3.93 13.01 2.71
CA THR A 7 5.01 13.75 3.39
C THR A 7 6.36 13.10 3.12
N THR A 8 6.47 11.77 3.23
CA THR A 8 7.72 11.05 2.97
C THR A 8 8.18 11.23 1.53
N ARG A 9 7.29 11.16 0.54
CA ARG A 9 7.66 11.25 -0.88
C ARG A 9 8.04 12.66 -1.33
N PHE A 10 7.32 13.69 -0.86
CA PHE A 10 7.43 15.04 -1.45
C PHE A 10 8.14 16.07 -0.57
N ALA A 11 8.09 15.94 0.75
CA ALA A 11 8.75 16.88 1.66
C ALA A 11 10.24 16.59 1.86
N ASN A 12 10.73 15.44 1.39
CA ASN A 12 12.11 14.98 1.60
C ASN A 12 12.87 14.92 0.27
N ARG A 13 13.94 15.71 0.15
CA ARG A 13 14.75 15.81 -1.09
C ARG A 13 15.37 14.47 -1.52
N ILE A 14 15.80 13.66 -0.55
CA ILE A 14 16.38 12.33 -0.81
C ILE A 14 15.34 11.41 -1.45
N PHE A 15 14.16 11.27 -0.82
CA PHE A 15 13.10 10.39 -1.33
C PHE A 15 12.50 10.89 -2.64
N SER A 16 12.36 12.21 -2.81
CA SER A 16 11.90 12.80 -4.07
C SER A 16 12.83 12.46 -5.25
N ALA A 17 14.15 12.48 -5.05
CA ALA A 17 15.13 12.19 -6.11
C ALA A 17 15.15 10.72 -6.56
N VAL A 18 14.92 9.78 -5.64
CA VAL A 18 15.00 8.33 -5.92
C VAL A 18 13.66 7.69 -6.25
N TRP A 19 12.54 8.42 -6.17
CA TRP A 19 11.21 7.86 -6.41
C TRP A 19 10.84 7.81 -7.90
N ASN A 20 11.55 6.99 -8.68
CA ASN A 20 11.33 6.78 -10.12
C ASN A 20 11.78 5.37 -10.59
N SER A 21 11.44 5.00 -11.82
CA SER A 21 11.73 3.66 -12.39
C SER A 21 13.22 3.37 -12.58
N SER A 22 14.08 4.38 -12.66
CA SER A 22 15.53 4.18 -12.74
C SER A 22 16.12 3.68 -11.42
N ASN A 23 15.41 3.88 -10.31
CA ASN A 23 15.88 3.54 -8.95
C ASN A 23 14.99 2.50 -8.25
N ILE A 24 13.74 2.33 -8.67
CA ILE A 24 12.79 1.39 -8.07
C ILE A 24 12.56 0.20 -8.99
N ALA A 25 12.94 -0.99 -8.53
CA ALA A 25 12.73 -2.24 -9.26
C ALA A 25 11.29 -2.79 -9.10
N CYS A 26 10.67 -2.63 -7.92
CA CYS A 26 9.34 -3.15 -7.62
C CYS A 26 8.68 -2.34 -6.48
N VAL A 27 7.36 -2.17 -6.57
CA VAL A 27 6.52 -1.63 -5.48
C VAL A 27 5.54 -2.72 -5.06
N GLN A 28 5.72 -3.25 -3.86
CA GLN A 28 4.84 -4.28 -3.29
C GLN A 28 3.89 -3.66 -2.26
N ILE A 29 2.59 -3.91 -2.43
CA ILE A 29 1.55 -3.56 -1.47
C ILE A 29 0.93 -4.87 -0.98
N THR A 30 0.85 -5.04 0.34
CA THR A 30 0.35 -6.27 0.95
C THR A 30 -0.74 -5.94 1.95
N PHE A 31 -1.90 -6.57 1.77
CA PHE A 31 -2.98 -6.60 2.74
C PHE A 31 -3.19 -8.05 3.13
N LYS A 32 -3.13 -8.34 4.44
CA LYS A 32 -3.28 -9.69 4.98
C LYS A 32 -4.20 -9.62 6.18
N GLU A 33 -5.12 -10.56 6.25
CA GLU A 33 -6.01 -10.76 7.39
C GLU A 33 -5.72 -12.14 7.98
N THR A 34 -5.82 -12.24 9.30
CA THR A 34 -5.69 -13.52 10.02
C THR A 34 -7.04 -14.24 10.17
N ILE A 35 -8.13 -13.61 9.71
CA ILE A 35 -9.52 -14.08 9.84
C ILE A 35 -10.12 -14.38 8.46
N GLY A 36 -11.20 -15.15 8.45
CA GLY A 36 -11.99 -15.41 7.24
C GLY A 36 -13.12 -14.40 7.06
N THR A 37 -14.20 -14.82 6.40
CA THR A 37 -15.40 -13.97 6.24
C THR A 37 -16.27 -13.90 7.50
N GLU A 38 -15.91 -14.65 8.56
CA GLU A 38 -16.55 -14.64 9.90
C GLU A 38 -18.09 -14.61 9.85
N GLY A 39 -18.70 -15.51 9.07
CA GLY A 39 -20.17 -15.64 8.93
C GLY A 39 -20.82 -14.61 8.01
N ARG A 40 -20.06 -13.66 7.46
CA ARG A 40 -20.51 -12.68 6.46
C ARG A 40 -20.23 -13.12 5.02
N GLY A 41 -19.93 -14.40 4.80
CA GLY A 41 -19.56 -14.95 3.49
C GLY A 41 -20.55 -14.59 2.37
N GLY A 42 -21.86 -14.61 2.64
CA GLY A 42 -22.87 -14.22 1.64
C GLY A 42 -22.83 -12.76 1.18
N TYR A 43 -22.25 -11.86 1.98
CA TYR A 43 -21.97 -10.48 1.54
C TYR A 43 -20.73 -10.42 0.64
N PHE A 44 -19.69 -11.18 0.99
CA PHE A 44 -18.45 -11.24 0.21
C PHE A 44 -18.58 -12.04 -1.11
N ASP A 45 -19.51 -12.99 -1.21
CA ASP A 45 -19.73 -13.81 -2.41
C ASP A 45 -20.40 -13.04 -3.56
N SER A 46 -21.08 -11.94 -3.24
CA SER A 46 -21.76 -11.06 -4.22
C SER A 46 -20.90 -9.90 -4.73
N ILE A 47 -19.66 -9.78 -4.26
CA ILE A 47 -18.69 -8.71 -4.57
C ILE A 47 -17.49 -9.34 -5.28
#